data_AF-A0A6I5C6R0-F1
#
_entry.id   AF-A0A6I5C6R0-F1
#
_cell.length_a   1.000
_cell.length_b   1.000
_cell.length_c   1.000
_cell.angle_alpha   90.00
_cell.angle_beta   90.00
_cell.angle_gamma   90.00
#
_symmetry.space_group_name_H-M   'P 1'
#
loop_
_entity.id
_entity.type
_entity.pdbx_description
1 polymer ?
#
loop_
_entity_poly.entity_id
_entity_poly.type
_entity_poly.pdbx_seq_one_letter_code
_entity_poly.pdbx_strand_id
1 'polypeptide(L)'
;AAGIGGLIKMTEAIRHGTLPRTLHVTEPTTHVDWNDGAVTLLTEARPWPDTGRPRRAAVSSFGISGTNAHVIIEEPPAPDPRPAPESLPATPWVLSGRTPQALQDQAERLHRHLTRTPGWHASDIGLSLAATRTHFEHRAVVTAADPDALLDHLTRVKADEAAPAPAGRGRDKVVLVFPGQGSQWTGMASELLDQSPQFAASMARCERALAAHTDWNLTDVVRGAPGAPGLDRVDVVQPVLFAVMVSLAETWRTLGVAPSAVVGHSQGEIAAARVAGALSLDDAARIVALRSRALHSITGRGGMLS
;
A
#
# COMPACT_ATOMS: atom_id res chain seq x y z
N ALA A 1 -10.63 -9.24 36.29
CA ALA A 1 -10.96 -9.42 34.85
C ALA A 1 -12.13 -10.40 34.59
N ALA A 2 -12.96 -10.76 35.59
CA ALA A 2 -14.00 -11.77 35.41
C ALA A 2 -15.08 -11.35 34.38
N GLY A 3 -15.65 -10.15 34.51
CA GLY A 3 -16.68 -9.65 33.59
C GLY A 3 -16.21 -9.57 32.13
N ILE A 4 -15.02 -9.00 31.89
CA ILE A 4 -14.45 -8.92 30.54
C ILE A 4 -14.12 -10.30 29.94
N GLY A 5 -13.75 -11.28 30.76
CA GLY A 5 -13.58 -12.66 30.31
C GLY A 5 -14.88 -13.27 29.80
N GLY A 6 -16.00 -13.02 30.50
CA GLY A 6 -17.34 -13.40 30.04
C GLY A 6 -17.74 -12.71 28.73
N LEU A 7 -17.39 -11.43 28.59
CA LEU A 7 -17.64 -10.68 27.35
C LEU A 7 -16.88 -11.27 26.16
N ILE A 8 -15.57 -11.51 26.30
CA ILE A 8 -14.74 -12.12 25.25
C ILE A 8 -15.30 -13.49 24.85
N LYS A 9 -15.64 -14.33 25.83
CA LYS A 9 -16.26 -15.66 25.59
C LYS A 9 -17.50 -15.53 24.71
N MET A 10 -18.41 -14.62 25.05
CA MET A 10 -19.68 -14.51 24.34
C MET A 10 -19.55 -13.82 22.99
N THR A 11 -18.61 -12.87 22.82
CA THR A 11 -18.28 -12.29 21.52
C THR A 11 -17.73 -13.34 20.55
N GLU A 12 -16.81 -14.20 21.00
CA GLU A 12 -16.29 -15.29 20.17
C GLU A 12 -17.36 -16.36 19.89
N ALA A 13 -18.23 -16.65 20.86
CA ALA A 13 -19.36 -17.57 20.65
C ALA A 13 -20.34 -17.06 19.57
N ILE A 14 -20.61 -15.75 19.55
CA ILE A 14 -21.41 -15.10 18.49
C ILE A 14 -20.68 -15.22 17.15
N ARG A 15 -19.40 -14.82 17.11
CA ARG A 15 -18.58 -14.85 15.88
C ARG A 15 -18.48 -16.22 15.25
N HIS A 16 -18.37 -17.28 16.06
CA HIS A 16 -18.26 -18.65 15.62
C HIS A 16 -19.60 -19.40 15.54
N GLY A 17 -20.72 -18.75 15.87
CA GLY A 17 -22.04 -19.36 15.88
C GLY A 17 -22.14 -20.62 16.75
N THR A 18 -21.34 -20.71 17.82
CA THR A 18 -21.22 -21.90 18.66
C THR A 18 -21.15 -21.50 20.13
N LEU A 19 -21.99 -22.13 20.96
CA LEU A 19 -22.01 -21.94 22.41
C LEU A 19 -21.03 -22.93 23.06
N PRO A 20 -19.95 -22.46 23.72
CA PRO A 20 -18.95 -23.34 24.34
C PRO A 20 -19.40 -23.86 25.70
N ARG A 21 -19.15 -25.14 25.97
CA ARG A 21 -19.56 -25.80 27.23
C ARG A 21 -19.05 -25.09 28.48
N THR A 22 -19.83 -25.15 29.54
CA THR A 22 -19.34 -24.93 30.91
C THR A 22 -18.70 -26.20 31.43
N LEU A 23 -17.58 -26.05 32.15
CA LEU A 23 -16.86 -27.17 32.74
C LEU A 23 -17.32 -27.41 34.18
N HIS A 24 -16.95 -28.58 34.72
CA HIS A 24 -17.17 -28.96 36.13
C HIS A 24 -18.65 -29.05 36.55
N VAL A 25 -19.54 -29.35 35.59
CA VAL A 25 -20.94 -29.70 35.86
C VAL A 25 -21.11 -31.19 35.59
N THR A 26 -20.73 -32.02 36.57
CA THR A 26 -21.02 -33.46 36.54
C THR A 26 -22.48 -33.72 36.94
N GLU A 27 -22.93 -33.02 37.98
CA GLU A 27 -24.31 -32.99 38.45
C GLU A 27 -24.66 -31.51 38.77
N PRO A 28 -25.81 -30.98 38.30
CA PRO A 28 -26.26 -29.64 38.67
C PRO A 28 -26.46 -29.51 40.18
N THR A 29 -26.26 -28.31 40.75
CA THR A 29 -26.49 -28.09 42.20
C THR A 29 -27.96 -28.33 42.56
N THR A 30 -28.19 -29.04 43.67
CA THR A 30 -29.52 -29.32 44.23
C THR A 30 -30.17 -28.12 44.93
N HIS A 31 -29.43 -27.02 45.09
CA HIS A 31 -29.93 -25.78 45.70
C HIS A 31 -30.74 -24.89 44.73
N VAL A 32 -30.86 -25.31 43.47
CA VAL A 32 -31.63 -24.63 42.42
C VAL A 32 -32.59 -25.64 41.82
N ASP A 33 -33.85 -25.27 41.66
CA ASP A 33 -34.81 -26.06 40.89
C ASP A 33 -34.57 -25.81 39.39
N TRP A 34 -34.03 -26.80 38.70
CA TRP A 34 -33.75 -26.74 37.26
C TRP A 34 -34.93 -27.21 36.41
N ASN A 35 -35.96 -27.83 37.01
CA ASN A 35 -37.09 -28.40 36.27
C ASN A 35 -38.18 -27.36 35.99
N ASP A 36 -38.31 -26.33 36.83
CA ASP A 36 -39.38 -25.32 36.75
C ASP A 36 -38.94 -24.00 36.06
N GLY A 37 -38.09 -24.06 35.03
CA GLY A 37 -37.53 -22.85 34.42
C GLY A 37 -37.10 -22.94 32.96
N ALA A 38 -36.90 -21.78 32.34
CA ALA A 38 -36.41 -21.64 30.97
C ALA A 38 -34.87 -21.60 30.86
N VAL A 39 -34.15 -22.01 31.91
CA VAL A 39 -32.68 -21.96 32.00
C VAL A 39 -32.12 -23.37 31.99
N THR A 40 -31.14 -23.61 31.11
CA THR A 40 -30.46 -24.90 31.00
C THR A 40 -28.95 -24.70 31.06
N LEU A 41 -28.26 -25.52 31.85
CA LEU A 41 -26.80 -25.52 31.90
C LEU A 41 -26.22 -26.06 30.58
N LEU A 42 -25.19 -25.39 30.08
CA LEU A 42 -24.54 -25.73 28.82
C LEU A 42 -23.41 -26.75 29.04
N THR A 43 -23.74 -28.00 29.35
CA THR A 43 -22.74 -29.05 29.67
C THR A 43 -21.96 -29.54 28.44
N GLU A 44 -22.48 -29.30 27.24
CA GLU A 44 -21.86 -29.64 25.96
C GLU A 44 -21.77 -28.43 25.04
N ALA A 45 -20.75 -28.41 24.17
CA ALA A 45 -20.63 -27.38 23.16
C ALA A 45 -21.64 -27.67 22.05
N ARG A 46 -22.37 -26.64 21.62
CA ARG A 46 -23.44 -26.82 20.62
C ARG A 46 -23.51 -25.63 19.67
N PRO A 47 -23.98 -25.83 18.42
CA PRO A 47 -24.31 -24.73 17.53
C PRO A 47 -25.27 -23.77 18.20
N TRP A 48 -25.05 -22.47 18.00
CA TRP A 48 -25.98 -21.43 18.40
C TRP A 48 -27.09 -21.34 17.35
N PRO A 49 -28.36 -21.70 17.70
CA PRO A 49 -29.43 -21.77 16.72
C PRO A 49 -29.61 -20.47 15.95
N ASP A 50 -29.75 -20.58 14.63
CA ASP A 50 -30.25 -19.48 13.82
C ASP A 50 -31.76 -19.41 13.99
N THR A 51 -32.24 -18.23 14.39
CA THR A 51 -33.66 -17.95 14.64
C THR A 51 -34.21 -16.87 13.71
N GLY A 52 -33.45 -16.46 12.69
CA GLY A 52 -33.77 -15.32 11.84
C GLY A 52 -33.65 -13.97 12.56
N ARG A 53 -33.04 -13.95 13.75
CA ARG A 53 -32.79 -12.75 14.56
C ARG A 53 -31.33 -12.71 14.98
N PRO A 54 -30.74 -11.51 15.17
CA PRO A 54 -29.38 -11.39 15.69
C PRO A 54 -29.21 -12.17 16.99
N ARG A 55 -28.11 -12.91 17.12
CA ARG A 55 -27.78 -13.61 18.36
C ARG A 55 -27.56 -12.59 19.47
N ARG A 56 -28.17 -12.82 20.63
CA ARG A 56 -28.05 -11.97 21.82
C ARG A 56 -27.62 -12.78 23.03
N ALA A 57 -26.73 -12.23 23.83
CA ALA A 57 -26.34 -12.80 25.11
C ALA A 57 -26.22 -11.72 26.18
N ALA A 58 -26.31 -12.14 27.43
CA ALA A 58 -26.06 -11.29 28.56
C ALA A 58 -24.85 -11.77 29.37
N VAL A 59 -24.09 -10.83 29.91
CA VAL A 59 -22.96 -11.08 30.80
C VAL A 59 -23.22 -10.36 32.11
N SER A 60 -23.31 -11.13 33.19
CA SER A 60 -23.46 -10.62 34.56
C SER A 60 -22.15 -10.71 35.33
N SER A 61 -21.85 -9.71 36.15
CA SER A 61 -20.73 -9.75 37.10
C SER A 61 -21.14 -9.10 38.41
N PHE A 62 -20.99 -9.85 39.51
CA PHE A 62 -21.41 -9.45 40.85
C PHE A 62 -20.18 -9.35 41.75
N GLY A 63 -19.85 -8.14 42.20
CA GLY A 63 -18.70 -7.87 43.05
C GLY A 63 -19.02 -8.11 44.52
N ILE A 64 -18.02 -8.53 45.30
CA ILE A 64 -18.19 -8.80 46.75
C ILE A 64 -18.62 -7.55 47.53
N SER A 65 -18.31 -6.35 47.04
CA SER A 65 -18.75 -5.07 47.60
C SER A 65 -20.25 -4.80 47.42
N GLY A 66 -20.98 -5.66 46.69
CA GLY A 66 -22.38 -5.48 46.34
C GLY A 66 -22.62 -4.72 45.04
N THR A 67 -21.57 -4.30 44.32
CA THR A 67 -21.71 -3.66 43.01
C THR A 67 -21.96 -4.70 41.92
N ASN A 68 -23.05 -4.50 41.17
CA ASN A 68 -23.51 -5.42 40.14
C ASN A 68 -23.45 -4.77 38.76
N ALA A 69 -23.02 -5.53 37.74
CA ALA A 69 -23.06 -5.11 36.35
C ALA A 69 -23.73 -6.20 35.50
N HIS A 70 -24.56 -5.77 34.55
CA HIS A 70 -25.22 -6.63 33.58
C HIS A 70 -25.18 -5.96 32.22
N VAL A 71 -24.65 -6.65 31.21
CA VAL A 71 -24.51 -6.11 29.85
C VAL A 71 -25.15 -7.08 28.88
N ILE A 72 -25.91 -6.54 27.92
CA ILE A 72 -26.47 -7.27 26.79
C ILE A 72 -25.59 -6.98 25.58
N ILE A 73 -25.20 -8.04 24.86
CA ILE A 73 -24.48 -7.96 23.58
C ILE A 73 -25.32 -8.57 22.46
N GLU A 74 -25.11 -8.05 21.26
CA GLU A 74 -25.80 -8.46 20.05
C GLU A 74 -24.79 -8.68 18.92
N GLU A 75 -25.09 -9.65 18.07
CA GLU A 75 -24.38 -9.89 16.81
C GLU A 75 -24.40 -8.65 15.90
N PRO A 76 -23.25 -8.26 15.31
CA PRO A 76 -23.22 -7.12 14.41
C PRO A 76 -24.05 -7.41 13.13
N PRO A 77 -24.55 -6.38 12.44
CA PRO A 77 -25.19 -6.56 11.15
C PRO A 77 -24.23 -7.26 10.17
N ALA A 78 -24.79 -8.07 9.26
CA ALA A 78 -24.01 -8.71 8.23
C ALA A 78 -23.27 -7.65 7.39
N PRO A 79 -21.98 -7.84 7.08
CA PRO A 79 -21.25 -6.91 6.25
C PRO A 79 -21.80 -6.93 4.83
N ASP A 80 -21.81 -5.76 4.17
CA ASP A 80 -22.18 -5.67 2.77
C ASP A 80 -21.23 -6.52 1.90
N PRO A 81 -21.75 -7.12 0.81
CA PRO A 81 -20.91 -7.81 -0.16
C PRO A 81 -19.87 -6.84 -0.71
N ARG A 82 -18.58 -7.13 -0.50
CA ARG A 82 -17.50 -6.36 -1.10
C ARG A 82 -17.10 -6.99 -2.43
N PRO A 83 -16.87 -6.18 -3.48
CA PRO A 83 -16.33 -6.69 -4.73
C PRO A 83 -14.97 -7.34 -4.48
N ALA A 84 -14.64 -8.35 -5.28
CA ALA A 84 -13.32 -8.97 -5.22
C ALA A 84 -12.24 -7.91 -5.49
N PRO A 85 -11.14 -7.88 -4.72
CA PRO A 85 -10.08 -6.92 -4.96
C PRO A 85 -9.49 -7.12 -6.36
N GLU A 86 -9.24 -6.03 -7.07
CA GLU A 86 -8.51 -6.08 -8.34
C GLU A 86 -7.07 -6.53 -8.09
N SER A 87 -6.54 -7.34 -9.01
CA SER A 87 -5.14 -7.76 -8.97
C SER A 87 -4.23 -6.60 -9.36
N LEU A 88 -3.36 -6.19 -8.43
CA LEU A 88 -2.36 -5.16 -8.69
C LEU A 88 -1.08 -5.79 -9.25
N PRO A 89 -0.36 -5.10 -10.15
CA PRO A 89 0.91 -5.59 -10.72
C PRO A 89 1.99 -5.76 -9.65
N ALA A 90 1.92 -5.00 -8.56
CA ALA A 90 2.71 -5.24 -7.36
C ALA A 90 1.96 -4.72 -6.13
N THR A 91 1.95 -5.49 -5.04
CA THR A 91 1.41 -5.03 -3.76
C THR A 91 2.53 -4.89 -2.73
N PRO A 92 2.78 -3.68 -2.17
CA PRO A 92 3.76 -3.52 -1.11
C PRO A 92 3.22 -4.01 0.23
N TRP A 93 3.94 -4.92 0.86
CA TRP A 93 3.72 -5.33 2.25
C TRP A 93 4.80 -4.70 3.12
N VAL A 94 4.37 -3.76 3.96
CA VAL A 94 5.24 -3.02 4.87
C VAL A 94 5.27 -3.72 6.23
N LEU A 95 6.45 -4.19 6.64
CA LEU A 95 6.67 -4.78 7.96
C LEU A 95 7.54 -3.84 8.79
N SER A 96 7.29 -3.81 10.10
CA SER A 96 8.15 -3.09 11.02
C SER A 96 8.26 -3.74 12.40
N GLY A 97 9.36 -3.48 13.09
CA GLY A 97 9.63 -3.90 14.46
C GLY A 97 10.46 -2.86 15.22
N ARG A 98 10.35 -2.87 16.56
CA ARG A 98 11.18 -2.01 17.44
C ARG A 98 12.63 -2.46 17.53
N THR A 99 12.91 -3.69 17.12
CA THR A 99 14.25 -4.29 17.01
C THR A 99 14.33 -5.09 15.71
N PRO A 100 15.53 -5.43 15.21
CA PRO A 100 15.68 -6.32 14.06
C PRO A 100 14.99 -7.67 14.27
N GLN A 101 15.11 -8.26 15.47
CA GLN A 101 14.48 -9.52 15.82
C GLN A 101 12.95 -9.42 15.80
N ALA A 102 12.38 -8.31 16.31
CA ALA A 102 10.94 -8.10 16.28
C ALA A 102 10.39 -7.98 14.84
N LEU A 103 11.18 -7.45 13.91
CA LEU A 103 10.82 -7.42 12.48
C LEU A 103 10.81 -8.85 11.88
N GLN A 104 11.82 -9.66 12.18
CA GLN A 104 11.90 -11.06 11.76
C GLN A 104 10.73 -11.89 12.34
N ASP A 105 10.44 -11.73 13.63
CA ASP A 105 9.31 -12.37 14.30
C ASP A 105 7.96 -11.95 13.70
N GLN A 106 7.83 -10.68 13.29
CA GLN A 106 6.65 -10.19 12.62
C GLN A 106 6.48 -10.82 11.22
N ALA A 107 7.56 -10.99 10.47
CA ALA A 107 7.54 -11.68 9.18
C ALA A 107 7.14 -13.16 9.33
N GLU A 108 7.72 -13.87 10.30
CA GLU A 108 7.38 -15.27 10.61
C GLU A 108 5.92 -15.42 11.08
N ARG A 109 5.43 -14.53 11.94
CA ARG A 109 4.03 -14.54 12.38
C ARG A 109 3.06 -14.32 11.22
N LEU A 110 3.38 -13.40 10.32
CA LEU A 110 2.56 -13.15 9.13
C LEU A 110 2.59 -14.37 8.20
N HIS A 111 3.77 -14.88 7.86
CA HIS A 111 3.92 -16.08 7.03
C HIS A 111 3.10 -17.24 7.59
N ARG A 112 3.28 -17.58 8.87
CA ARG A 112 2.52 -18.66 9.54
C ARG A 112 1.01 -18.43 9.52
N HIS A 113 0.55 -17.19 9.69
CA HIS A 113 -0.88 -16.88 9.64
C HIS A 113 -1.46 -17.14 8.25
N LEU A 114 -0.76 -16.67 7.20
CA LEU A 114 -1.19 -16.79 5.81
C LEU A 114 -1.13 -18.22 5.29
N THR A 115 -0.14 -19.02 5.72
CA THR A 115 -0.07 -20.45 5.36
C THR A 115 -1.19 -21.27 6.01
N ARG A 116 -1.64 -20.89 7.21
CA ARG A 116 -2.70 -21.61 7.95
C ARG A 116 -4.12 -21.19 7.59
N THR A 117 -4.26 -20.04 6.93
CA THR A 117 -5.57 -19.44 6.63
C THR A 117 -5.65 -19.22 5.13
N PRO A 118 -6.34 -20.06 4.34
CA PRO A 118 -6.54 -19.80 2.92
C PRO A 118 -7.54 -18.65 2.70
N GLY A 119 -7.57 -18.10 1.47
CA GLY A 119 -8.60 -17.14 1.05
C GLY A 119 -8.33 -15.68 1.39
N TRP A 120 -7.08 -15.30 1.67
CA TRP A 120 -6.68 -13.90 1.76
C TRP A 120 -6.37 -13.32 0.37
N HIS A 121 -6.48 -12.00 0.25
CA HIS A 121 -6.04 -11.25 -0.92
C HIS A 121 -4.81 -10.42 -0.59
N ALA A 122 -3.82 -10.38 -1.49
CA ALA A 122 -2.57 -9.68 -1.25
C ALA A 122 -2.76 -8.18 -0.94
N SER A 123 -3.71 -7.54 -1.62
CA SER A 123 -4.09 -6.13 -1.43
C SER A 123 -4.69 -5.86 -0.05
N ASP A 124 -5.54 -6.75 0.47
CA ASP A 124 -6.11 -6.63 1.82
C ASP A 124 -5.02 -6.73 2.90
N ILE A 125 -4.06 -7.64 2.70
CA ILE A 125 -2.90 -7.76 3.60
C ILE A 125 -2.04 -6.50 3.53
N GLY A 126 -1.70 -6.03 2.33
CA GLY A 126 -0.90 -4.82 2.13
C GLY A 126 -1.56 -3.59 2.74
N LEU A 127 -2.86 -3.39 2.51
CA LEU A 127 -3.64 -2.31 3.10
C LEU A 127 -3.67 -2.40 4.63
N SER A 128 -3.91 -3.59 5.17
CA SER A 128 -3.92 -3.81 6.62
C SER A 128 -2.57 -3.48 7.26
N LEU A 129 -1.47 -3.89 6.63
CA LEU A 129 -0.11 -3.59 7.09
C LEU A 129 0.19 -2.09 7.02
N ALA A 130 -0.24 -1.40 5.96
CA ALA A 130 0.01 0.03 5.78
C ALA A 130 -0.83 0.93 6.70
N ALA A 131 -2.13 0.62 6.84
CA ALA A 131 -3.11 1.54 7.44
C ALA A 131 -3.52 1.20 8.88
N THR A 132 -3.31 -0.03 9.34
CA THR A 132 -3.83 -0.51 10.64
C THR A 132 -2.75 -0.94 11.63
N ARG A 133 -1.47 -0.73 11.28
CA ARG A 133 -0.32 -1.09 12.12
C ARG A 133 0.50 0.15 12.43
N THR A 134 1.06 0.19 13.63
CA THR A 134 2.09 1.17 13.99
C THR A 134 3.38 0.87 13.24
N HIS A 135 3.99 1.90 12.67
CA HIS A 135 5.26 1.78 11.93
C HIS A 135 6.46 2.09 12.83
N PHE A 136 7.27 1.06 13.13
CA PHE A 136 8.47 1.15 13.95
C PHE A 136 9.74 1.42 13.12
N GLU A 137 10.89 1.48 13.78
CA GLU A 137 12.17 1.95 13.23
C GLU A 137 12.85 0.95 12.31
N HIS A 138 12.75 -0.35 12.61
CA HIS A 138 13.27 -1.40 11.73
C HIS A 138 12.18 -1.78 10.75
N ARG A 139 12.43 -1.61 9.45
CA ARG A 139 11.42 -1.77 8.40
C ARG A 139 11.93 -2.69 7.31
N ALA A 140 11.01 -3.45 6.73
CA ALA A 140 11.20 -4.13 5.47
C ALA A 140 9.95 -3.93 4.61
N VAL A 141 10.14 -3.83 3.30
CA VAL A 141 9.03 -3.83 2.35
C VAL A 141 9.26 -4.99 1.41
N VAL A 142 8.26 -5.87 1.31
CA VAL A 142 8.25 -6.93 0.30
C VAL A 142 7.24 -6.58 -0.78
N THR A 143 7.61 -6.80 -2.04
CA THR A 143 6.77 -6.51 -3.21
C THR A 143 6.83 -7.69 -4.15
N ALA A 144 5.67 -8.14 -4.62
CA ALA A 144 5.53 -9.04 -5.75
C ALA A 144 4.11 -8.94 -6.32
N ALA A 145 3.95 -9.41 -7.55
CA ALA A 145 2.64 -9.58 -8.20
C ALA A 145 1.92 -10.83 -7.66
N ASP A 146 2.69 -11.87 -7.35
CA ASP A 146 2.19 -13.19 -7.03
C ASP A 146 2.19 -13.49 -5.51
N PRO A 147 1.11 -14.09 -4.97
CA PRO A 147 1.01 -14.51 -3.57
C PRO A 147 2.14 -15.41 -3.06
N ASP A 148 2.62 -16.38 -3.84
CA ASP A 148 3.67 -17.30 -3.41
C ASP A 148 5.02 -16.57 -3.34
N ALA A 149 5.30 -15.70 -4.31
CA ALA A 149 6.48 -14.83 -4.26
C ALA A 149 6.46 -13.87 -3.05
N LEU A 150 5.29 -13.40 -2.61
CA LEU A 150 5.17 -12.60 -1.38
C LEU A 150 5.52 -13.42 -0.12
N LEU A 151 5.06 -14.68 -0.05
CA LEU A 151 5.41 -15.59 1.05
C LEU A 151 6.91 -15.91 1.06
N ASP A 152 7.50 -16.18 -0.10
CA ASP A 152 8.94 -16.40 -0.23
C ASP A 152 9.74 -15.17 0.22
N HIS A 153 9.33 -13.96 -0.18
CA HIS A 153 9.98 -12.74 0.28
C HIS A 153 9.86 -12.54 1.80
N LEU A 154 8.77 -12.95 2.45
CA LEU A 154 8.68 -12.94 3.91
C LEU A 154 9.72 -13.87 4.57
N THR A 155 10.01 -15.02 3.95
CA THR A 155 11.03 -15.94 4.47
C THR A 155 12.43 -15.33 4.43
N ARG A 156 12.72 -14.51 3.41
CA ARG A 156 13.98 -13.74 3.32
C ARG A 156 14.09 -12.66 4.39
N VAL A 157 12.99 -11.96 4.69
CA VAL A 157 12.96 -10.99 5.80
C VAL A 157 13.22 -11.68 7.14
N LYS A 158 12.62 -12.86 7.36
CA LYS A 158 12.88 -13.68 8.55
C LYS A 158 14.35 -14.09 8.66
N ALA A 159 14.97 -14.46 7.55
CA ALA A 159 16.36 -14.91 7.50
C ALA A 159 17.39 -13.76 7.59
N ASP A 160 16.95 -12.51 7.66
CA ASP A 160 17.80 -11.32 7.54
C ASP A 160 18.54 -11.23 6.18
N GLU A 161 18.01 -11.91 5.17
CA GLU A 161 18.56 -11.95 3.80
C GLU A 161 17.88 -10.94 2.87
N ALA A 162 16.80 -10.31 3.32
CA ALA A 162 16.20 -9.19 2.61
C ALA A 162 17.15 -7.99 2.66
N ALA A 163 17.32 -7.29 1.52
CA ALA A 163 18.07 -6.04 1.51
C ALA A 163 17.48 -5.11 2.59
N PRO A 164 18.25 -4.70 3.61
CA PRO A 164 17.72 -3.86 4.66
C PRO A 164 17.24 -2.56 4.02
N ALA A 165 15.95 -2.24 4.19
CA ALA A 165 15.54 -0.86 3.97
C ALA A 165 16.35 -0.03 4.98
N PRO A 166 17.04 1.04 4.55
CA PRO A 166 17.87 1.81 5.46
C PRO A 166 17.04 2.20 6.68
N ALA A 167 17.51 1.80 7.86
CA ALA A 167 16.92 2.14 9.14
C ALA A 167 17.12 3.64 9.37
N GLY A 168 16.29 4.44 8.72
CA GLY A 168 16.25 5.88 8.88
C GLY A 168 15.03 6.23 9.72
N ARG A 169 15.24 6.99 10.81
CA ARG A 169 14.18 7.90 11.25
C ARG A 169 13.86 8.77 10.04
N GLY A 170 12.69 8.57 9.43
CA GLY A 170 12.26 9.31 8.25
C GLY A 170 12.55 10.78 8.51
N ARG A 171 13.46 11.36 7.73
CA ARG A 171 13.58 12.81 7.72
C ARG A 171 12.34 13.28 6.99
N ASP A 172 11.55 14.14 7.61
CA ASP A 172 10.33 14.71 7.02
C ASP A 172 10.59 15.56 5.75
N LYS A 173 11.86 15.67 5.33
CA LYS A 173 12.30 16.46 4.20
C LYS A 173 12.75 15.57 3.06
N VAL A 174 11.98 15.61 1.96
CA VAL A 174 12.27 14.91 0.71
C VAL A 174 12.91 15.89 -0.28
N VAL A 175 13.94 15.45 -0.98
CA VAL A 175 14.52 16.17 -2.13
C VAL A 175 14.27 15.36 -3.38
N LEU A 176 13.61 15.96 -4.39
CA LEU A 176 13.52 15.34 -5.71
C LEU A 176 14.70 15.83 -6.58
N VAL A 177 15.45 14.88 -7.13
CA VAL A 177 16.63 15.14 -7.95
C VAL A 177 16.31 14.83 -9.41
N PHE A 178 16.51 15.82 -10.27
CA PHE A 178 16.19 15.79 -11.69
C PHE A 178 17.48 15.71 -12.51
N PRO A 179 17.90 14.52 -12.97
CA PRO A 179 19.17 14.36 -13.67
C PRO A 179 19.17 15.01 -15.06
N GLY A 180 20.38 15.11 -15.63
CA GLY A 180 20.60 15.52 -17.01
C GLY A 180 20.23 14.43 -18.02
N GLN A 181 20.76 14.55 -19.24
CA GLN A 181 20.67 13.50 -20.26
C GLN A 181 21.58 12.32 -19.89
N GLY A 182 21.17 11.08 -20.22
CA GLY A 182 21.96 9.86 -19.99
C GLY A 182 21.17 8.72 -19.34
N SER A 183 20.01 9.00 -18.75
CA SER A 183 19.14 8.00 -18.11
C SER A 183 18.12 7.36 -19.05
N GLN A 184 18.05 7.80 -20.31
CA GLN A 184 17.06 7.33 -21.27
C GLN A 184 17.30 5.88 -21.70
N TRP A 185 16.22 5.15 -21.93
CA TRP A 185 16.22 3.84 -22.57
C TRP A 185 14.90 3.64 -23.33
N THR A 186 14.92 2.78 -24.36
CA THR A 186 13.75 2.53 -25.21
C THR A 186 12.63 1.87 -24.42
N GLY A 187 11.46 2.51 -24.34
CA GLY A 187 10.29 2.01 -23.61
C GLY A 187 10.20 2.46 -22.14
N MET A 188 11.04 3.40 -21.69
CA MET A 188 11.20 3.75 -20.26
C MET A 188 9.98 4.20 -19.48
N ALA A 189 8.88 4.54 -20.16
CA ALA A 189 7.66 5.01 -19.54
C ALA A 189 6.40 4.32 -20.10
N SER A 190 6.55 3.34 -21.00
CA SER A 190 5.43 2.70 -21.68
C SER A 190 4.50 1.96 -20.72
N GLU A 191 5.07 1.16 -19.81
CA GLU A 191 4.27 0.42 -18.83
C GLU A 191 3.53 1.36 -17.87
N LEU A 192 4.16 2.46 -17.45
CA LEU A 192 3.52 3.46 -16.60
C LEU A 192 2.39 4.21 -17.30
N LEU A 193 2.46 4.41 -18.62
CA LEU A 193 1.35 4.96 -19.40
C LEU A 193 0.11 4.05 -19.36
N ASP A 194 0.33 2.73 -19.28
CA ASP A 194 -0.76 1.74 -19.30
C ASP A 194 -1.30 1.46 -17.89
N GLN A 195 -0.44 1.47 -16.87
CA GLN A 195 -0.79 1.05 -15.50
C GLN A 195 -1.08 2.19 -14.53
N SER A 196 -0.62 3.43 -14.80
CA SER A 196 -0.81 4.57 -13.90
C SER A 196 -1.61 5.68 -14.59
N PRO A 197 -2.92 5.80 -14.30
CA PRO A 197 -3.75 6.88 -14.85
C PRO A 197 -3.21 8.27 -14.51
N GLN A 198 -2.60 8.45 -13.34
CA GLN A 198 -2.03 9.72 -12.89
C GLN A 198 -0.79 10.09 -13.72
N PHE A 199 0.10 9.12 -13.96
CA PHE A 199 1.27 9.29 -14.82
C PHE A 199 0.85 9.61 -16.25
N ALA A 200 -0.07 8.82 -16.82
CA ALA A 200 -0.59 9.00 -18.18
C ALA A 200 -1.24 10.38 -18.36
N ALA A 201 -2.04 10.83 -17.39
CA ALA A 201 -2.64 12.16 -17.43
C ALA A 201 -1.60 13.29 -17.41
N SER A 202 -0.50 13.12 -16.66
CA SER A 202 0.62 14.08 -16.66
C SER A 202 1.39 14.09 -17.98
N MET A 203 1.68 12.91 -18.53
CA MET A 203 2.33 12.77 -19.84
C MET A 203 1.49 13.43 -20.93
N ALA A 204 0.18 13.22 -20.95
CA ALA A 204 -0.73 13.83 -21.92
C ALA A 204 -0.76 15.37 -21.81
N ARG A 205 -0.61 15.94 -20.60
CA ARG A 205 -0.46 17.40 -20.44
C ARG A 205 0.87 17.89 -21.03
N CYS A 206 1.96 17.17 -20.77
CA CYS A 206 3.27 17.51 -21.34
C CYS A 206 3.27 17.42 -22.87
N GLU A 207 2.63 16.39 -23.43
CA GLU A 207 2.47 16.22 -24.87
C GLU A 207 1.77 17.43 -25.51
N ARG A 208 0.65 17.88 -24.93
CA ARG A 208 -0.06 19.07 -25.41
C ARG A 208 0.79 20.33 -25.35
N ALA A 209 1.55 20.52 -24.26
CA ALA A 209 2.43 21.67 -24.10
C ALA A 209 3.63 21.64 -25.07
N LEU A 210 4.13 20.45 -25.42
CA LEU A 210 5.24 20.27 -26.36
C LEU A 210 4.81 20.38 -27.82
N ALA A 211 3.56 20.05 -28.15
CA ALA A 211 3.07 19.96 -29.53
C ALA A 211 3.27 21.24 -30.36
N ALA A 212 3.29 22.43 -29.73
CA ALA A 212 3.55 23.70 -30.42
C ALA A 212 5.04 23.92 -30.78
N HIS A 213 5.92 23.04 -30.31
CA HIS A 213 7.38 23.23 -30.36
C HIS A 213 8.13 22.04 -30.96
N THR A 214 7.45 20.91 -31.18
CA THR A 214 8.00 19.67 -31.76
C THR A 214 7.22 19.25 -33.00
N ASP A 215 7.86 18.51 -33.89
CA ASP A 215 7.28 17.91 -35.11
C ASP A 215 6.93 16.42 -34.94
N TRP A 216 7.01 15.92 -33.71
CA TRP A 216 6.76 14.53 -33.32
C TRP A 216 5.83 14.45 -32.11
N ASN A 217 5.22 13.28 -31.90
CA ASN A 217 4.32 12.99 -30.79
C ASN A 217 5.06 12.32 -29.61
N LEU A 218 4.84 12.81 -28.40
CA LEU A 218 5.51 12.31 -27.19
C LEU A 218 5.19 10.85 -26.89
N THR A 219 3.91 10.48 -26.92
CA THR A 219 3.48 9.11 -26.67
C THR A 219 4.07 8.16 -27.71
N ASP A 220 4.11 8.54 -28.99
CA ASP A 220 4.69 7.72 -30.06
C ASP A 220 6.19 7.46 -29.83
N VAL A 221 6.95 8.49 -29.43
CA VAL A 221 8.38 8.34 -29.10
C VAL A 221 8.58 7.43 -27.89
N VAL A 222 7.80 7.59 -26.83
CA VAL A 222 7.89 6.75 -25.63
C VAL A 222 7.56 5.29 -25.96
N ARG A 223 6.54 5.04 -26.78
CA ARG A 223 6.12 3.70 -27.21
C ARG A 223 7.01 3.09 -28.30
N GLY A 224 7.91 3.86 -28.90
CA GLY A 224 8.71 3.41 -30.03
C GLY A 224 7.87 3.08 -31.27
N ALA A 225 6.82 3.88 -31.52
CA ALA A 225 5.92 3.66 -32.65
C ALA A 225 6.67 3.77 -33.99
N PRO A 226 6.24 3.01 -35.03
CA PRO A 226 6.83 3.12 -36.36
C PRO A 226 6.82 4.57 -36.88
N GLY A 227 7.99 5.08 -37.28
CA GLY A 227 8.15 6.45 -37.77
C GLY A 227 8.38 7.51 -36.69
N ALA A 228 8.29 7.16 -35.40
CA ALA A 228 8.71 8.06 -34.33
C ALA A 228 10.24 8.25 -34.33
N PRO A 229 10.75 9.45 -34.02
CA PRO A 229 12.18 9.68 -33.95
C PRO A 229 12.82 8.95 -32.75
N GLY A 230 14.10 8.60 -32.91
CA GLY A 230 14.88 7.93 -31.87
C GLY A 230 15.31 8.86 -30.72
N LEU A 231 15.64 8.24 -29.58
CA LEU A 231 16.16 8.92 -28.38
C LEU A 231 17.65 9.29 -28.48
N ASP A 232 18.29 9.06 -29.63
CA ASP A 232 19.66 9.49 -29.96
C ASP A 232 19.73 10.98 -30.35
N ARG A 233 18.61 11.54 -30.81
CA ARG A 233 18.47 12.96 -31.14
C ARG A 233 18.28 13.83 -29.89
N VAL A 234 19.18 14.79 -29.68
CA VAL A 234 19.14 15.71 -28.52
C VAL A 234 17.83 16.50 -28.40
N ASP A 235 17.28 16.91 -29.55
CA ASP A 235 16.03 17.66 -29.66
C ASP A 235 14.78 16.83 -29.33
N VAL A 236 14.92 15.50 -29.32
CA VAL A 236 13.88 14.53 -28.93
C VAL A 236 14.05 14.10 -27.48
N VAL A 237 15.26 13.65 -27.12
CA VAL A 237 15.53 13.04 -25.81
C VAL A 237 15.33 14.01 -24.65
N GLN A 238 15.69 15.29 -24.78
CA GLN A 238 15.55 16.24 -23.68
C GLN A 238 14.08 16.55 -23.35
N PRO A 239 13.21 16.89 -24.32
CA PRO A 239 11.78 17.03 -24.06
C PRO A 239 11.10 15.76 -23.53
N VAL A 240 11.48 14.58 -24.03
CA VAL A 240 10.95 13.29 -23.53
C VAL A 240 11.34 13.08 -22.07
N LEU A 241 12.63 13.26 -21.72
CA LEU A 241 13.10 13.14 -20.35
C LEU A 241 12.44 14.15 -19.43
N PHE A 242 12.24 15.40 -19.87
CA PHE A 242 11.48 16.40 -19.13
C PHE A 242 10.07 15.92 -18.81
N ALA A 243 9.33 15.43 -19.80
CA ALA A 243 7.96 14.97 -19.61
C ALA A 243 7.87 13.77 -18.66
N VAL A 244 8.80 12.81 -18.77
CA VAL A 244 8.88 11.65 -17.87
C VAL A 244 9.22 12.10 -16.45
N MET A 245 10.21 12.96 -16.26
CA MET A 245 10.60 13.47 -14.94
C MET A 245 9.47 14.24 -14.24
N VAL A 246 8.78 15.13 -14.98
CA VAL A 246 7.62 15.87 -14.44
C VAL A 246 6.50 14.90 -14.07
N SER A 247 6.22 13.90 -14.92
CA SER A 247 5.15 12.94 -14.68
C SER A 247 5.44 12.00 -13.52
N LEU A 248 6.69 11.56 -13.35
CA LEU A 248 7.12 10.81 -12.15
C LEU A 248 6.96 11.66 -10.88
N ALA A 249 7.35 12.94 -10.92
CA ALA A 249 7.20 13.83 -9.77
C ALA A 249 5.73 14.03 -9.38
N GLU A 250 4.82 14.15 -10.36
CA GLU A 250 3.37 14.21 -10.11
C GLU A 250 2.85 12.88 -9.53
N THR A 251 3.28 11.72 -10.05
CA THR A 251 2.91 10.41 -9.47
C THR A 251 3.35 10.30 -8.01
N TRP A 252 4.58 10.67 -7.68
CA TRP A 252 5.06 10.69 -6.30
C TRP A 252 4.20 11.56 -5.37
N ARG A 253 3.76 12.73 -5.85
CA ARG A 253 2.85 13.61 -5.09
C ARG A 253 1.50 12.95 -4.80
N THR A 254 0.94 12.21 -5.76
CA THR A 254 -0.32 11.49 -5.54
C THR A 254 -0.20 10.39 -4.49
N LEU A 255 1.00 9.87 -4.25
CA LEU A 255 1.33 8.93 -3.19
C LEU A 255 1.69 9.60 -1.85
N GLY A 256 1.48 10.92 -1.74
CA GLY A 256 1.75 11.70 -0.53
C GLY A 256 3.20 12.15 -0.37
N VAL A 257 4.07 11.93 -1.36
CA VAL A 257 5.48 12.37 -1.31
C VAL A 257 5.59 13.80 -1.85
N ALA A 258 5.60 14.77 -0.94
CA ALA A 258 5.80 16.18 -1.27
C ALA A 258 7.27 16.59 -1.10
N PRO A 259 7.94 17.12 -2.16
CA PRO A 259 9.32 17.60 -2.04
C PRO A 259 9.40 18.84 -1.13
N SER A 260 10.34 18.83 -0.19
CA SER A 260 10.78 20.03 0.54
C SER A 260 11.81 20.84 -0.24
N ALA A 261 12.51 20.22 -1.17
CA ALA A 261 13.39 20.88 -2.12
C ALA A 261 13.45 20.08 -3.43
N VAL A 262 13.90 20.76 -4.48
CA VAL A 262 14.22 20.15 -5.77
C VAL A 262 15.61 20.57 -6.19
N VAL A 263 16.33 19.67 -6.87
CA VAL A 263 17.63 19.98 -7.48
C VAL A 263 17.63 19.41 -8.89
N GLY A 264 18.04 20.20 -9.86
CA GLY A 264 18.23 19.75 -11.24
C GLY A 264 19.69 19.76 -11.64
N HIS A 265 20.07 18.90 -12.57
CA HIS A 265 21.39 18.91 -13.19
C HIS A 265 21.28 19.31 -14.66
N SER A 266 21.87 20.46 -15.04
CA SER A 266 21.82 21.00 -16.41
C SER A 266 20.37 21.15 -16.89
N GLN A 267 19.96 20.48 -17.98
CA GLN A 267 18.57 20.51 -18.45
C GLN A 267 17.57 20.15 -17.34
N GLY A 268 17.97 19.29 -16.39
CA GLY A 268 17.07 18.77 -15.36
C GLY A 268 16.52 19.87 -14.46
N GLU A 269 17.20 21.02 -14.40
CA GLU A 269 16.71 22.21 -13.73
C GLU A 269 15.38 22.73 -14.31
N ILE A 270 15.10 22.49 -15.60
CA ILE A 270 13.82 22.87 -16.21
C ILE A 270 12.68 22.06 -15.59
N ALA A 271 12.86 20.75 -15.43
CA ALA A 271 11.90 19.89 -14.74
C ALA A 271 11.79 20.26 -13.26
N ALA A 272 12.91 20.51 -12.58
CA ALA A 272 12.92 20.95 -11.18
C ALA A 272 12.16 22.26 -10.99
N ALA A 273 12.41 23.28 -11.83
CA ALA A 273 11.73 24.58 -11.77
C ALA A 273 10.23 24.44 -12.04
N ARG A 274 9.82 23.59 -12.97
CA ARG A 274 8.40 23.26 -13.19
C ARG A 274 7.78 22.59 -11.96
N VAL A 275 8.45 21.61 -11.38
CA VAL A 275 7.95 20.89 -10.20
C VAL A 275 7.87 21.83 -8.99
N ALA A 276 8.83 22.72 -8.80
CA ALA A 276 8.79 23.75 -7.75
C ALA A 276 7.71 24.83 -7.97
N GLY A 277 7.08 24.88 -9.14
CA GLY A 277 6.09 25.90 -9.49
C GLY A 277 6.70 27.25 -9.92
N ALA A 278 8.02 27.30 -10.16
CA ALA A 278 8.70 28.49 -10.66
C ALA A 278 8.44 28.72 -12.16
N LEU A 279 8.13 27.66 -12.91
CA LEU A 279 7.74 27.73 -14.32
C LEU A 279 6.35 27.11 -14.52
N SER A 280 5.55 27.72 -15.40
CA SER A 280 4.35 27.09 -15.94
C SER A 280 4.72 25.86 -16.77
N LEU A 281 3.76 24.96 -17.03
CA LEU A 281 4.03 23.80 -17.89
C LEU A 281 4.39 24.24 -19.32
N ASP A 282 3.69 25.23 -19.85
CA ASP A 282 3.89 25.71 -21.21
C ASP A 282 5.25 26.42 -21.37
N ASP A 283 5.65 27.23 -20.38
CA ASP A 283 6.98 27.87 -20.40
C ASP A 283 8.10 26.84 -20.28
N ALA A 284 7.96 25.85 -19.39
CA ALA A 284 8.95 24.79 -19.23
C ALA A 284 9.06 23.93 -20.51
N ALA A 285 7.93 23.57 -21.14
CA ALA A 285 7.87 22.85 -22.40
C ALA A 285 8.53 23.66 -23.54
N ARG A 286 8.26 24.97 -23.61
CA ARG A 286 8.90 25.88 -24.55
C ARG A 286 10.42 25.95 -24.34
N ILE A 287 10.87 26.12 -23.10
CA ILE A 287 12.30 26.22 -22.78
C ILE A 287 13.02 24.92 -23.17
N VAL A 288 12.51 23.75 -22.78
CA VAL A 288 13.19 22.48 -23.07
C VAL A 288 13.24 22.20 -24.57
N ALA A 289 12.15 22.43 -25.31
CA ALA A 289 12.09 22.16 -26.75
C ALA A 289 12.95 23.13 -27.58
N LEU A 290 12.91 24.43 -27.26
CA LEU A 290 13.71 25.42 -28.01
C LEU A 290 15.21 25.28 -27.70
N ARG A 291 15.57 25.00 -26.44
CA ARG A 291 16.96 24.74 -26.03
C ARG A 291 17.50 23.50 -26.72
N SER A 292 16.76 22.41 -26.72
CA SER A 292 17.21 21.15 -27.31
C SER A 292 17.38 21.26 -28.83
N ARG A 293 16.49 22.01 -29.51
CA ARG A 293 16.63 22.33 -30.95
C ARG A 293 17.86 23.20 -31.25
N ALA A 294 18.16 24.18 -30.41
CA ALA A 294 19.38 24.98 -30.55
C ALA A 294 20.64 24.12 -30.39
N LEU A 295 20.67 23.20 -29.42
CA LEU A 295 21.76 22.24 -29.25
C LEU A 295 21.91 21.30 -30.45
N HIS A 296 20.79 20.86 -31.03
CA HIS A 296 20.82 20.01 -32.22
C HIS A 296 21.57 20.68 -33.39
N SER A 297 21.39 21.98 -33.60
CA SER A 297 22.04 22.74 -34.69
C SER A 297 23.58 22.81 -34.62
N ILE A 298 24.16 22.56 -33.44
CA ILE A 298 25.61 22.59 -33.21
C ILE A 298 26.19 21.19 -32.97
N THR A 299 25.40 20.14 -33.23
CA THR A 299 25.84 18.74 -33.10
C THR A 299 27.08 18.48 -33.95
N GLY A 300 28.07 17.79 -33.38
CA GLY A 300 29.34 17.49 -34.05
C GLY A 300 30.40 18.60 -33.98
N ARG A 301 30.11 19.74 -33.34
CA ARG A 301 31.06 20.88 -33.22
C ARG A 301 31.76 20.98 -31.86
N GLY A 302 31.52 20.03 -30.95
CA GLY A 302 32.11 19.98 -29.61
C GLY A 302 31.87 18.62 -28.96
N GLY A 303 32.55 18.38 -27.84
CA GLY A 303 32.45 17.14 -27.08
C GLY A 303 32.57 17.39 -25.58
N MET A 304 32.11 16.43 -24.78
CA MET A 304 32.27 16.38 -23.34
C MET A 304 33.04 15.12 -22.98
N LEU A 305 33.93 15.22 -22.00
CA LEU A 305 34.63 14.08 -21.38
C LEU A 305 34.36 14.13 -19.88
N SER A 306 34.24 12.96 -19.24
CA SER A 306 34.12 12.82 -17.79
C SER A 306 35.28 12.00 -17.24
#